data_AF-A0A950HIW2-F1
#
_entry.id   AF-A0A950HIW2-F1
#
_cell.length_a   1.000
_cell.length_b   1.000
_cell.length_c   1.000
_cell.angle_alpha   90.00
_cell.angle_beta   90.00
_cell.angle_gamma   90.00
#
_symmetry.space_group_name_H-M   'P 1'
#
loop_
_entity.id
_entity.type
_entity.pdbx_description
1 polymer ?
#
loop_
_entity_poly.entity_id
_entity_poly.type
_entity_poly.pdbx_seq_one_letter_code
_entity_poly.pdbx_strand_id
1 'polypeptide(L)'
;MEFSLSTRRNTASAKRFLVTTPRSTAHAGPPRVIDTDENPALAAAIAELKADGRCATSVRHRLVRYLTNRIEGGHGRLRRVLGPRCGFKTPVTAYRTLTGIEAMHAPREGQGRIFAYGHSNPDVVIVEKAFAHA
;
A
#
# COMPACT_ATOMS: atom_id res chain seq x y z
N MET A 1 -0.47 2.12 -4.92
CA MET A 1 -1.15 1.51 -3.76
C MET A 1 -0.40 0.23 -3.38
N GLU A 2 0.49 0.28 -2.40
CA GLU A 2 1.37 -0.87 -2.10
C GLU A 2 0.67 -2.10 -1.49
N PHE A 3 1.11 -3.29 -1.90
CA PHE A 3 0.60 -4.58 -1.40
C PHE A 3 1.63 -5.33 -0.54
N SER A 4 1.20 -5.81 0.62
CA SER A 4 1.94 -6.77 1.45
C SER A 4 1.07 -7.97 1.76
N LEU A 5 1.59 -9.16 1.46
CA LEU A 5 0.90 -10.42 1.68
C LEU A 5 1.36 -11.04 2.99
N SER A 6 0.42 -11.25 3.91
CA SER A 6 0.65 -11.98 5.15
C SER A 6 -0.41 -13.07 5.32
N THR A 7 0.02 -14.26 5.72
CA THR A 7 -0.86 -15.39 6.01
C THR A 7 -1.79 -15.10 7.20
N ARG A 8 -1.37 -14.23 8.12
CA ARG A 8 -2.13 -13.86 9.32
C ARG A 8 -2.15 -12.34 9.48
N ARG A 9 -3.29 -11.79 9.94
CA ARG A 9 -3.42 -10.39 10.34
C ARG A 9 -2.89 -10.22 11.77
N ASN A 10 -1.57 -10.13 11.93
CA ASN A 10 -0.92 -9.93 13.23
C ASN A 10 -0.17 -8.60 13.31
N THR A 11 0.15 -8.16 14.52
CA THR A 11 0.87 -6.90 14.78
C THR A 11 2.22 -6.83 14.07
N ALA A 12 2.98 -7.94 14.07
CA ALA A 12 4.27 -8.02 13.40
C ALA A 12 4.18 -7.76 11.87
N SER A 13 3.17 -8.33 11.21
CA SER A 13 2.92 -8.11 9.78
C SER A 13 2.48 -6.68 9.49
N ALA A 14 1.61 -6.10 10.33
CA ALA A 14 1.19 -4.72 10.23
C ALA A 14 2.37 -3.75 10.43
N LYS A 15 3.24 -4.02 11.40
CA LYS A 15 4.47 -3.26 11.66
C LYS A 15 5.41 -3.30 10.45
N ARG A 16 5.66 -4.50 9.90
CA ARG A 16 6.45 -4.67 8.68
C ARG A 16 5.84 -3.91 7.51
N PHE A 17 4.52 -3.95 7.33
CA PHE A 17 3.84 -3.20 6.27
C PHE A 17 4.04 -1.69 6.42
N LEU A 18 3.74 -1.13 7.59
CA LEU A 18 3.88 0.30 7.88
C LEU A 18 5.32 0.82 7.70
N VAL A 19 6.30 -0.05 7.95
CA VAL A 19 7.73 0.23 7.76
C VAL A 19 8.18 0.12 6.31
N THR A 20 7.75 -0.94 5.64
CA THR A 20 8.26 -1.33 4.31
C THR A 20 7.63 -0.47 3.23
N THR A 21 6.38 -0.05 3.43
CA THR A 21 5.66 0.82 2.49
C THR A 21 6.54 2.04 2.21
N PRO A 22 7.11 2.23 1.00
CA PRO A 22 7.54 3.53 0.52
C PRO A 22 6.43 4.49 0.87
N ARG A 23 6.74 5.33 1.85
CA ARG A 23 6.01 6.57 2.04
C ARG A 23 5.96 7.13 0.62
N SER A 24 4.76 7.27 0.05
CA SER A 24 4.48 7.77 -1.31
C SER A 24 5.13 9.14 -1.61
N THR A 25 5.92 9.62 -0.67
CA THR A 25 6.62 10.84 -0.56
C THR A 25 8.02 10.55 -0.01
N ALA A 26 8.92 10.01 -0.85
CA ALA A 26 10.35 10.12 -0.61
C ALA A 26 10.78 11.59 -0.35
N HIS A 27 9.94 12.55 -0.78
CA HIS A 27 10.13 13.99 -0.61
C HIS A 27 9.29 14.68 0.50
N ALA A 28 8.28 14.04 1.13
CA ALA A 28 7.38 14.73 2.08
C ALA A 28 7.56 14.33 3.55
N GLY A 29 8.64 13.62 3.89
CA GLY A 29 8.95 13.30 5.27
C GLY A 29 7.96 12.29 5.90
N PRO A 30 7.99 12.11 7.23
CA PRO A 30 7.05 11.24 7.93
C PRO A 30 5.62 11.80 7.86
N PRO A 31 4.58 10.94 7.67
CA PRO A 31 3.20 11.39 7.58
C PRO A 31 2.76 12.04 8.89
N ARG A 32 2.05 13.18 8.81
CA ARG A 32 1.48 13.84 10.01
C ARG A 32 0.30 13.07 10.60
N VAL A 33 -0.41 12.33 9.75
CA VAL A 33 -1.63 11.60 10.11
C VAL A 33 -1.65 10.26 9.40
N ILE A 34 -2.02 9.20 10.12
CA ILE A 34 -2.24 7.86 9.58
C ILE A 34 -3.70 7.52 9.81
N ASP A 35 -4.42 7.27 8.73
CA ASP A 35 -5.80 6.77 8.74
C ASP A 35 -5.76 5.25 8.56
N THR A 36 -6.36 4.48 9.48
CA THR A 36 -6.49 3.02 9.35
C THR A 36 -7.92 2.55 9.58
N ASP A 37 -8.16 1.29 9.26
CA ASP A 37 -9.36 0.58 9.71
C ASP A 37 -9.31 0.33 11.23
N GLU A 38 -10.43 -0.13 11.81
CA GLU A 38 -10.57 -0.45 13.24
C GLU A 38 -9.87 -1.76 13.64
N ASN A 39 -8.80 -2.15 12.94
CA ASN A 39 -8.07 -3.37 13.24
C ASN A 39 -7.11 -3.17 14.43
N PRO A 40 -7.26 -3.94 15.53
CA PRO A 40 -6.41 -3.80 16.71
C PRO A 40 -4.93 -4.10 16.43
N ALA A 41 -4.62 -4.93 15.43
CA ALA A 41 -3.25 -5.23 15.04
C ALA A 41 -2.51 -4.00 14.48
N LEU A 42 -3.23 -3.10 13.80
CA LEU A 42 -2.66 -1.87 13.24
C LEU A 42 -2.45 -0.82 14.34
N ALA A 43 -3.39 -0.70 15.28
CA ALA A 43 -3.22 0.18 16.43
C ALA A 43 -2.00 -0.20 17.29
N ALA A 44 -1.86 -1.50 17.59
CA ALA A 44 -0.70 -2.01 18.33
C ALA A 44 0.62 -1.84 17.55
N ALA A 45 0.63 -2.09 16.24
CA ALA A 45 1.81 -1.85 15.41
C ALA A 45 2.24 -0.37 15.40
N ILE A 46 1.29 0.58 15.35
CA ILE A 46 1.60 2.01 15.41
C ILE A 46 2.16 2.40 16.78
N ALA A 47 1.61 1.85 17.87
CA ALA A 47 2.12 2.08 19.21
C ALA A 47 3.56 1.58 19.36
N GLU A 48 3.86 0.37 18.89
CA GLU A 48 5.22 -0.16 18.85
C GLU A 48 6.16 0.69 17.99
N LEU A 49 5.72 1.17 16.82
CA LEU A 49 6.54 2.01 15.96
C LEU A 49 6.86 3.38 16.57
N LYS A 50 5.96 3.91 17.43
CA LYS A 50 6.22 5.11 18.22
C LYS A 50 7.22 4.83 19.34
N ALA A 51 7.12 3.69 20.01
CA ALA A 51 8.06 3.27 21.05
C ALA A 51 9.47 3.05 20.48
N ASP A 52 9.57 2.43 19.31
CA ASP A 52 10.85 2.18 18.60
C ASP A 52 11.47 3.43 17.97
N GLY A 53 10.82 4.60 18.05
CA GLY A 53 11.30 5.85 17.45
C GLY A 53 11.22 5.90 15.91
N ARG A 54 10.59 4.91 15.28
CA ARG A 54 10.47 4.79 13.81
C ARG A 54 9.31 5.60 13.24
N CYS A 55 8.36 5.96 14.09
CA CYS A 55 7.26 6.87 13.80
C CYS A 55 7.33 8.05 14.77
N ALA A 56 7.16 9.28 14.29
CA ALA A 56 7.16 10.43 15.18
C ALA A 56 5.98 10.37 16.16
N THR A 57 6.23 10.74 17.42
CA THR A 57 5.19 10.78 18.46
C THR A 57 4.06 11.75 18.11
N SER A 58 4.37 12.78 17.30
CA SER A 58 3.43 13.77 16.79
C SER A 58 2.45 13.23 15.74
N VAL A 59 2.66 12.03 15.20
CA VAL A 59 1.77 11.42 14.21
C VAL A 59 0.44 11.05 14.87
N ARG A 60 -0.65 11.63 14.35
CA ARG A 60 -2.00 11.32 14.80
C ARG A 60 -2.49 10.05 14.09
N HIS A 61 -2.99 9.10 14.87
CA HIS A 61 -3.67 7.93 14.35
C HIS A 61 -5.18 8.18 14.40
N ARG A 62 -5.86 8.04 13.26
CA ARG A 62 -7.29 8.31 13.11
C ARG A 62 -8.03 7.06 12.64
N LEU A 63 -9.16 6.80 13.29
CA LEU A 63 -10.09 5.71 13.00
C LEU A 63 -11.42 6.34 12.57
N VAL A 64 -11.42 6.98 11.40
CA VAL A 64 -12.57 7.75 10.93
C VAL A 64 -13.36 6.94 9.92
N ARG A 65 -14.54 6.47 10.32
CA ARG A 65 -15.41 5.58 9.53
C ARG A 65 -15.60 5.99 8.07
N TYR A 66 -15.76 7.29 7.79
CA TYR A 66 -16.00 7.77 6.42
C TYR A 66 -14.72 7.86 5.57
N LEU A 67 -13.53 7.94 6.17
CA LEU A 67 -12.25 7.89 5.45
C LEU A 67 -11.89 6.44 5.07
N THR A 68 -12.40 5.47 5.83
CA THR A 68 -12.30 4.05 5.52
C THR A 68 -12.92 3.71 4.16
N ASN A 69 -13.93 4.46 3.71
CA ASN A 69 -14.53 4.29 2.36
C ASN A 69 -13.51 4.37 1.22
N ARG A 70 -12.44 5.18 1.35
CA ARG A 70 -11.40 5.26 0.32
C ARG A 70 -10.54 4.00 0.29
N ILE A 71 -10.22 3.46 1.46
CA ILE A 71 -9.46 2.21 1.63
C ILE A 71 -10.32 1.03 1.14
N GLU A 72 -11.57 0.97 1.58
CA GLU A 72 -12.57 -0.03 1.18
C GLU A 72 -12.89 0.03 -0.31
N GLY A 73 -12.98 1.23 -0.90
CA GLY A 73 -13.18 1.41 -2.33
C GLY A 73 -12.03 0.83 -3.16
N GLY A 74 -10.78 1.02 -2.70
CA GLY A 74 -9.61 0.38 -3.30
C GLY A 74 -9.67 -1.14 -3.19
N HIS A 75 -10.00 -1.68 -2.01
CA HIS A 75 -10.19 -3.12 -1.82
C HIS A 75 -11.33 -3.69 -2.67
N GLY A 76 -12.45 -2.98 -2.78
CA GLY A 76 -13.62 -3.39 -3.56
C GLY A 76 -13.32 -3.48 -5.05
N ARG A 77 -12.52 -2.54 -5.58
CA ARG A 77 -12.03 -2.60 -6.96
C ARG A 77 -11.17 -3.84 -7.18
N LEU A 78 -10.22 -4.08 -6.28
CA LEU A 78 -9.35 -5.25 -6.37
C LEU A 78 -10.14 -6.57 -6.31
N ARG A 79 -11.10 -6.67 -5.38
CA ARG A 79 -12.01 -7.82 -5.29
C ARG A 79 -12.85 -8.01 -6.55
N ARG A 80 -13.22 -6.94 -7.24
CA ARG A 80 -13.95 -7.01 -8.51
C ARG A 80 -13.07 -7.54 -9.65
N VAL A 81 -11.81 -7.10 -9.74
CA VAL A 81 -10.86 -7.55 -10.77
C VAL A 81 -10.46 -9.02 -10.53
N LEU A 82 -10.17 -9.37 -9.29
CA LEU A 82 -9.76 -10.73 -8.92
C LEU A 82 -10.94 -11.72 -8.84
N GLY A 83 -12.14 -11.22 -8.61
CA GLY A 83 -13.35 -12.01 -8.45
C GLY A 83 -13.39 -12.86 -7.16
N PRO A 84 -14.49 -13.60 -6.91
CA PRO A 84 -14.69 -14.40 -5.70
C PRO A 84 -13.78 -15.63 -5.58
N ARG A 85 -13.27 -16.14 -6.73
CA ARG A 85 -12.51 -17.40 -6.81
C ARG A 85 -11.01 -17.19 -7.00
N CYS A 86 -10.47 -16.04 -6.62
CA CYS A 86 -9.04 -15.78 -6.78
C CYS A 86 -8.21 -16.68 -5.85
N GLY A 87 -7.93 -17.90 -6.32
CA GLY A 87 -7.06 -18.88 -5.68
C GLY A 87 -5.65 -18.71 -6.23
N PHE A 88 -4.92 -17.70 -5.76
CA PHE A 88 -3.49 -17.64 -6.05
C PHE A 88 -2.84 -18.91 -5.48
N LYS A 89 -2.21 -19.72 -6.35
CA LYS A 89 -1.60 -20.99 -5.95
C LYS A 89 -0.37 -20.78 -5.08
N THR A 90 0.33 -19.66 -5.25
CA THR A 90 1.54 -19.31 -4.48
C THR A 90 1.58 -17.82 -4.16
N PRO A 91 2.26 -17.40 -3.07
CA PRO A 91 2.40 -15.98 -2.73
C PRO A 91 3.16 -15.19 -3.81
N VAL A 92 4.08 -15.82 -4.54
CA VAL A 92 4.84 -15.19 -5.64
C VAL A 92 3.91 -14.85 -6.81
N THR A 93 3.03 -15.78 -7.20
CA THR A 93 2.06 -15.54 -8.27
C THR A 93 1.02 -14.50 -7.87
N ALA A 94 0.59 -14.50 -6.60
CA ALA A 94 -0.25 -13.45 -6.04
C ALA A 94 0.42 -12.08 -6.15
N TYR A 95 1.65 -11.96 -5.66
CA TYR A 95 2.39 -10.70 -5.66
C TYR A 95 2.55 -10.14 -7.07
N ARG A 96 3.04 -10.95 -8.03
CA ARG A 96 3.22 -10.52 -9.43
C ARG A 96 1.91 -10.05 -10.06
N THR A 97 0.82 -10.77 -9.81
CA THR A 97 -0.50 -10.41 -10.36
C THR A 97 -1.01 -9.10 -9.77
N LEU A 98 -0.88 -8.91 -8.44
CA LEU A 98 -1.27 -7.68 -7.76
C LEU A 98 -0.45 -6.49 -8.23
N THR A 99 0.87 -6.64 -8.36
CA THR A 99 1.78 -5.61 -8.88
C THR A 99 1.45 -5.26 -10.33
N GLY A 100 1.17 -6.25 -11.18
CA GLY A 100 0.75 -6.01 -12.56
C GLY A 100 -0.58 -5.25 -12.66
N ILE A 101 -1.57 -5.62 -11.85
CA ILE A 101 -2.85 -4.90 -11.76
C ILE A 101 -2.61 -3.44 -11.30
N GLU A 102 -1.76 -3.23 -10.30
CA GLU A 102 -1.40 -1.91 -9.81
C GLU A 102 -0.74 -1.05 -10.90
N ALA A 103 0.24 -1.60 -11.60
CA ALA A 103 0.97 -0.92 -12.67
C ALA A 103 0.05 -0.49 -13.81
N MET A 104 -0.96 -1.31 -14.14
CA MET A 104 -1.98 -0.97 -15.14
C MET A 104 -2.96 0.11 -14.67
N HIS A 105 -3.12 0.30 -13.35
CA HIS A 105 -4.03 1.28 -12.76
C HIS A 105 -3.36 2.61 -12.38
N ALA A 106 -2.08 2.60 -12.00
CA ALA A 106 -1.33 3.78 -11.56
C ALA A 106 -1.35 4.96 -12.55
N PRO A 107 -1.24 4.76 -13.88
CA PRO A 107 -1.42 5.83 -14.87
C PRO A 107 -2.79 6.52 -14.77
N ARG A 108 -3.86 5.73 -14.62
CA ARG A 108 -5.25 6.21 -14.57
C ARG A 108 -5.56 6.97 -13.28
N GLU A 109 -4.82 6.72 -12.21
CA GLU A 109 -4.93 7.43 -10.93
C GLU A 109 -4.04 8.69 -10.85
N GLY A 110 -3.32 9.03 -11.94
CA GLY A 110 -2.41 10.18 -11.97
C GLY A 110 -1.13 9.97 -11.15
N GLN A 111 -0.84 8.73 -10.73
CA GLN A 111 0.37 8.38 -9.99
C GLN A 111 1.62 8.39 -10.89
N GLY A 112 1.43 8.44 -12.23
CA GLY A 112 2.50 8.63 -13.22
C GLY A 112 3.44 9.80 -12.88
N ARG A 113 2.88 10.96 -12.50
CA ARG A 113 3.69 12.16 -12.16
C ARG A 113 4.68 11.96 -11.02
N ILE A 114 4.50 10.94 -10.19
CA ILE A 114 5.35 10.65 -9.02
C ILE A 114 6.53 9.74 -9.41
N PHE A 115 6.38 8.92 -10.46
CA PHE A 115 7.42 8.01 -10.95
C PHE A 115 8.31 8.61 -12.06
N ALA A 116 7.88 9.68 -12.75
CA ALA A 116 8.69 10.39 -13.75
C ALA A 116 9.16 11.77 -13.29
N TYR A 117 10.02 11.83 -12.29
CA TYR A 117 10.93 12.97 -12.22
C TYR A 117 11.95 12.84 -13.37
N GLY A 118 11.64 13.45 -14.51
CA GLY A 118 12.56 13.63 -15.65
C GLY A 118 12.38 12.69 -16.86
N HIS A 119 11.25 12.00 -17.01
CA HIS A 119 10.97 11.19 -18.22
C HIS A 119 9.73 11.73 -18.95
N SER A 120 9.79 11.73 -20.29
CA SER A 120 8.74 12.24 -21.17
C SER A 120 7.43 11.46 -21.07
N ASN A 121 7.45 10.21 -20.60
CA ASN A 121 6.26 9.40 -20.40
C ASN A 121 6.33 8.53 -19.11
N PRO A 122 5.78 9.01 -17.97
CA PRO A 122 5.78 8.25 -16.71
C PRO A 122 5.10 6.90 -16.75
N ASP A 123 4.11 6.75 -17.61
CA ASP A 123 3.28 5.56 -17.66
C ASP A 123 4.09 4.37 -18.18
N VAL A 124 5.04 4.64 -19.09
CA VAL A 124 5.97 3.63 -19.64
C VAL A 124 6.93 3.13 -18.56
N VAL A 125 7.47 4.02 -17.72
CA VAL A 125 8.43 3.67 -16.65
C VAL A 125 7.79 2.78 -15.59
N ILE A 126 6.52 3.04 -15.25
CA ILE A 126 5.78 2.25 -14.27
C ILE A 126 5.56 0.82 -14.79
N VAL A 127 5.13 0.70 -16.05
CA VAL A 127 4.91 -0.58 -16.71
C VAL A 127 6.24 -1.34 -16.84
N GLU A 128 7.29 -0.69 -17.34
CA GLU A 128 8.61 -1.31 -17.51
C GLU A 128 9.18 -1.83 -16.19
N LYS A 129 9.12 -1.05 -15.10
CA LYS A 129 9.56 -1.51 -13.76
C LYS A 129 8.73 -2.68 -13.22
N ALA A 130 7.42 -2.67 -13.46
CA ALA A 130 6.55 -3.74 -12.99
C ALA A 130 6.79 -5.07 -13.73
N PHE A 131 7.26 -5.02 -14.98
CA PHE A 131 7.50 -6.19 -15.83
C PHE A 131 8.98 -6.52 -16.07
N ALA A 132 9.93 -5.74 -15.55
CA ALA A 132 11.38 -5.95 -15.72
C ALA A 132 11.90 -7.29 -15.19
N HIS A 133 11.17 -7.94 -14.29
CA HIS A 133 11.51 -9.23 -13.68
C HIS A 133 10.38 -10.26 -13.84
N ALA A 134 9.55 -10.12 -14.88
CA ALA A 134 8.43 -11.01 -15.23
C ALA A 134 8.87 -12.36 -15.81
#